data_AF-A0A3B8IE90-F1
#
_entry.id   AF-A0A3B8IE90-F1
#
_cell.length_a   1.000
_cell.length_b   1.000
_cell.length_c   1.000
_cell.angle_alpha   90.00
_cell.angle_beta   90.00
_cell.angle_gamma   90.00
#
_symmetry.space_group_name_H-M   'P 1'
#
loop_
_entity.id
_entity.type
_entity.pdbx_description
1 polymer ?
#
loop_
_entity_poly.entity_id
_entity_poly.type
_entity_poly.pdbx_seq_one_letter_code
_entity_poly.pdbx_strand_id
1 'polypeptide(L)'
;ERDMVLRVAVGAYNQPPFYREMRDFDGTLNTGLLGQRSFHFISGLDYAFQMWERPFKLVVEGYYKALRDIVPYEIDNVRLRYYANNDAIGFAQGIDVRLNGEFIPGSESWFSLGVLQTQEDLGFDERDFIRRPTDQRVTTSIFFRDHVPWDERFQVNLNAQFATGLPFGPPRDLENRNAFTAAWYRRVDVGFSYILDLEADDRELFGVVRSIWLGADVLNLLGASNDISFLWIPDFSGRQFAVPNSLTQRFFNFRAIVRI
;
A
#
# COMPACT_ATOMS: atom_id res chain seq x y z
N GLU A 1 -16.74 -9.80 29.72
CA GLU A 1 -15.30 -9.88 30.02
C GLU A 1 -14.53 -9.08 28.98
N ARG A 2 -13.38 -8.49 29.32
CA ARG A 2 -12.59 -7.70 28.36
C ARG A 2 -11.70 -8.65 27.56
N ASP A 3 -12.02 -8.84 26.29
CA ASP A 3 -11.22 -9.65 25.36
C ASP A 3 -10.11 -8.77 24.76
N MET A 4 -9.02 -8.65 25.52
CA MET A 4 -7.90 -7.79 25.20
C MET A 4 -6.59 -8.59 25.22
N VAL A 5 -5.85 -8.57 24.11
CA VAL A 5 -4.57 -9.26 23.96
C VAL A 5 -3.47 -8.24 23.70
N LEU A 6 -2.46 -8.23 24.56
CA LEU A 6 -1.24 -7.45 24.38
C LEU A 6 -0.15 -8.34 23.80
N ARG A 7 0.56 -7.85 22.78
CA ARG A 7 1.62 -8.58 22.07
C ARG A 7 2.89 -7.73 22.07
N VAL A 8 4.03 -8.37 22.28
CA VAL A 8 5.36 -7.76 22.10
C VAL A 8 6.22 -8.76 21.34
N ALA A 9 6.94 -8.29 20.33
CA ALA A 9 7.82 -9.10 19.52
C ALA A 9 9.13 -8.35 19.22
N VAL A 10 10.22 -9.11 19.20
CA VAL A 10 11.53 -8.66 18.71
C VAL A 10 12.03 -9.63 17.66
N GLY A 11 12.73 -9.11 16.66
CA GLY A 11 13.24 -9.94 15.56
C GLY A 11 14.51 -9.35 14.94
N ALA A 12 15.36 -10.24 14.43
CA ALA A 12 16.50 -9.88 13.61
C ALA A 12 16.35 -10.54 12.23
N TYR A 13 16.73 -9.82 11.18
CA TYR A 13 16.64 -10.31 9.81
C TYR A 13 17.91 -9.95 9.05
N ASN A 14 18.32 -10.83 8.14
CA ASN A 14 19.46 -10.65 7.25
C ASN A 14 19.06 -11.10 5.84
N GLN A 15 19.06 -10.19 4.88
CA GLN A 15 18.68 -10.44 3.50
C GLN A 15 19.92 -10.54 2.62
N PRO A 16 20.20 -11.68 1.98
CA PRO A 16 21.29 -11.75 1.01
C PRO A 16 21.02 -10.79 -0.16
N PRO A 17 22.06 -10.17 -0.72
CA PRO A 17 21.91 -9.22 -1.82
C PRO A 17 21.40 -9.89 -3.09
N PHE A 18 20.57 -9.18 -3.85
CA PHE A 18 20.14 -9.60 -5.17
C PHE A 18 21.13 -9.16 -6.25
N TYR A 19 21.14 -9.84 -7.39
CA TYR A 19 21.98 -9.46 -8.55
C TYR A 19 21.81 -7.99 -8.96
N ARG A 20 20.59 -7.45 -8.87
CA ARG A 20 20.30 -6.04 -9.18
C ARG A 20 20.96 -5.07 -8.21
N GLU A 21 21.13 -5.46 -6.95
CA GLU A 21 21.76 -4.66 -5.90
C GLU A 21 23.29 -4.69 -6.03
N MET A 22 23.84 -5.81 -6.52
CA MET A 22 25.27 -5.95 -6.80
C MET A 22 25.75 -5.12 -7.99
N ARG A 23 24.85 -4.67 -8.87
CA ARG A 23 25.20 -3.99 -10.12
C ARG A 23 25.14 -2.48 -9.96
N ASP A 24 26.30 -1.84 -10.10
CA ASP A 24 26.46 -0.39 -10.02
C ASP A 24 26.02 0.34 -11.30
N PHE A 25 26.06 1.67 -11.31
CA PHE A 25 25.61 2.54 -12.38
C PHE A 25 26.35 2.34 -13.70
N ASP A 26 27.63 1.98 -13.65
CA ASP A 26 28.50 1.66 -14.78
C ASP A 26 28.33 0.19 -15.27
N GLY A 27 27.65 -0.64 -14.49
CA GLY A 27 27.43 -2.06 -14.76
C GLY A 27 28.44 -2.99 -14.09
N THR A 28 29.39 -2.47 -13.33
CA THR A 28 30.31 -3.27 -12.51
C THR A 28 29.54 -4.02 -11.44
N LEU A 29 29.99 -5.25 -11.12
CA LEU A 29 29.38 -6.09 -10.10
C LEU A 29 30.21 -6.08 -8.82
N ASN A 30 29.61 -5.63 -7.71
CA ASN A 30 30.16 -5.80 -6.38
C ASN A 30 29.71 -7.17 -5.81
N THR A 31 30.58 -8.17 -5.93
CA THR A 31 30.34 -9.51 -5.38
C THR A 31 30.60 -9.60 -3.87
N GLY A 32 31.21 -8.57 -3.27
CA GLY A 32 31.48 -8.46 -1.83
C GLY A 32 30.36 -7.78 -1.04
N LEU A 33 29.22 -7.48 -1.69
CA LEU A 33 28.09 -6.82 -1.04
C LEU A 33 27.57 -7.65 0.14
N LEU A 34 27.43 -7.02 1.30
CA LEU A 34 26.88 -7.63 2.49
C LEU A 34 25.35 -7.73 2.38
N GLY A 35 24.79 -8.70 3.10
CA GLY A 35 23.35 -8.79 3.26
C GLY A 35 22.82 -7.66 4.12
N GLN A 36 21.70 -7.07 3.70
CA GLN A 36 21.04 -5.99 4.44
C GLN A 36 20.47 -6.53 5.75
N ARG A 37 20.74 -5.85 6.85
CA ARG A 37 20.37 -6.31 8.20
C ARG A 37 19.32 -5.41 8.83
N SER A 38 18.50 -6.00 9.67
CA SER A 38 17.53 -5.23 10.46
C SER A 38 17.22 -5.86 11.80
N PHE A 39 16.98 -5.00 12.78
CA PHE A 39 16.47 -5.36 14.10
C PHE A 39 15.15 -4.64 14.33
N HIS A 40 14.11 -5.38 14.72
CA HIS A 40 12.72 -4.91 14.72
C HIS A 40 12.14 -5.15 16.11
N PHE A 41 11.41 -4.17 16.61
CA PHE A 41 10.61 -4.23 17.82
C PHE A 41 9.17 -3.88 17.44
N ILE A 42 8.22 -4.70 17.87
CA ILE A 42 6.80 -4.52 17.58
C ILE A 42 6.03 -4.69 18.90
N SER A 43 5.09 -3.80 19.15
CA SER A 43 4.13 -3.87 20.25
C SER A 43 2.72 -3.76 19.68
N GLY A 44 1.80 -4.59 20.16
CA GLY A 44 0.45 -4.70 19.62
C GLY A 44 -0.61 -4.80 20.70
N LEU A 45 -1.78 -4.25 20.42
CA LEU A 45 -2.99 -4.36 21.20
C LEU A 45 -4.12 -4.82 20.29
N ASP A 46 -4.71 -5.96 20.62
CA ASP A 46 -5.94 -6.44 20.02
C ASP A 46 -7.05 -6.30 21.07
N TYR A 47 -8.12 -5.58 20.75
CA TYR A 47 -9.25 -5.37 21.63
C TYR A 47 -10.55 -5.72 20.90
N ALA A 48 -11.19 -6.81 21.32
CA ALA A 48 -12.50 -7.21 20.82
C ALA A 48 -13.60 -6.66 21.73
N PHE A 49 -14.62 -6.07 21.11
CA PHE A 49 -15.75 -5.47 21.80
C PHE A 49 -17.02 -5.57 20.96
N GLN A 50 -18.17 -5.37 21.62
CA GLN A 50 -19.46 -5.30 20.93
C GLN A 50 -19.94 -3.85 20.85
N MET A 51 -20.42 -3.46 19.67
CA MET A 51 -21.07 -2.17 19.42
C MET A 51 -22.23 -2.42 18.46
N TRP A 52 -23.40 -1.84 18.73
CA TRP A 52 -24.62 -2.06 17.93
C TRP A 52 -24.98 -3.54 17.71
N GLU A 53 -24.82 -4.36 18.75
CA GLU A 53 -25.08 -5.80 18.72
C GLU A 53 -24.17 -6.58 17.73
N ARG A 54 -23.10 -5.95 17.22
CA ARG A 54 -22.14 -6.54 16.27
C ARG A 54 -20.74 -6.64 16.90
N PRO A 55 -19.97 -7.68 16.54
CA PRO A 55 -18.59 -7.81 16.98
C PRO A 55 -17.68 -6.83 16.23
N PHE A 56 -16.83 -6.13 16.99
CA PHE A 56 -15.78 -5.27 16.47
C PHE A 56 -14.43 -5.69 17.04
N LYS A 57 -13.37 -5.50 16.24
CA LYS A 57 -11.98 -5.74 16.65
C LYS A 57 -11.13 -4.52 16.34
N LEU A 58 -10.62 -3.88 17.38
CA LEU A 58 -9.59 -2.84 17.26
C LEU A 58 -8.21 -3.49 17.35
N VAL A 59 -7.35 -3.22 16.39
CA VAL A 59 -5.94 -3.62 16.35
C VAL A 59 -5.09 -2.34 16.31
N VAL A 60 -4.16 -2.22 17.24
CA VAL A 60 -3.17 -1.14 17.27
C VAL A 60 -1.79 -1.76 17.31
N GLU A 61 -0.93 -1.40 16.38
CA GLU A 61 0.44 -1.90 16.31
C GLU A 61 1.42 -0.73 16.21
N GLY A 62 2.36 -0.66 17.16
CA GLY A 62 3.50 0.26 17.12
C GLY A 62 4.76 -0.52 16.79
N TYR A 63 5.60 0.01 15.90
CA TYR A 63 6.82 -0.66 15.47
C TYR A 63 8.01 0.29 15.36
N TYR A 64 9.20 -0.27 15.58
CA TYR A 64 10.47 0.36 15.30
C TYR A 64 11.43 -0.67 14.69
N LYS A 65 12.06 -0.30 13.58
CA LYS A 65 13.00 -1.15 12.85
C LYS A 65 14.28 -0.37 12.62
N ALA A 66 15.38 -0.79 13.24
CA ALA A 66 16.72 -0.32 12.92
C ALA A 66 17.25 -1.09 11.71
N LEU A 67 17.83 -0.37 10.75
CA LEU A 67 18.36 -0.89 9.49
C LEU A 67 19.86 -0.62 9.43
N ARG A 68 20.63 -1.61 8.97
CA ARG A 68 22.08 -1.53 8.80
C ARG A 68 22.48 -2.22 7.50
N ASP A 69 23.66 -1.85 7.01
CA ASP A 69 24.23 -2.39 5.77
C ASP A 69 23.26 -2.19 4.59
N ILE A 70 22.48 -1.11 4.59
CA ILE A 70 21.48 -0.83 3.55
C ILE A 70 22.22 -0.62 2.23
N VAL A 71 21.68 -1.17 1.15
CA VAL A 71 22.13 -0.86 -0.20
C VAL A 71 21.29 0.31 -0.71
N PRO A 72 21.83 1.54 -0.77
CA PRO A 72 21.06 2.69 -1.22
C PRO A 72 20.69 2.54 -2.69
N TYR A 73 19.59 3.18 -3.05
CA TYR A 73 19.10 3.22 -4.42
C TYR A 73 18.48 4.57 -4.78
N GLU A 74 18.41 4.85 -6.07
CA GLU A 74 17.62 5.93 -6.63
C GLU A 74 16.55 5.36 -7.58
N ILE A 75 15.52 6.18 -7.80
CA ILE A 75 14.45 5.88 -8.76
C ILE A 75 14.73 6.72 -10.01
N ASP A 76 15.17 6.04 -11.06
CA ASP A 76 15.33 6.61 -12.40
C ASP A 76 14.06 6.28 -13.21
N ASN A 77 13.09 7.20 -13.16
CA ASN A 77 11.76 7.06 -13.73
C ASN A 77 10.95 5.93 -13.09
N VAL A 78 10.94 4.74 -13.71
CA VAL A 78 10.32 3.50 -13.20
C VAL A 78 11.37 2.46 -12.78
N ARG A 79 12.65 2.76 -12.97
CA ARG A 79 13.76 1.84 -12.75
C ARG A 79 14.46 2.15 -11.43
N LEU A 80 14.52 1.15 -10.55
CA LEU A 80 15.41 1.18 -9.39
C LEU A 80 16.86 0.92 -9.83
N ARG A 81 17.76 1.82 -9.42
CA ARG A 81 19.22 1.71 -9.62
C ARG A 81 19.91 1.79 -8.27
N TYR A 82 20.76 0.81 -7.97
CA TYR A 82 21.47 0.71 -6.70
C TYR A 82 22.87 1.30 -6.84
N TYR A 83 23.41 1.83 -5.73
CA TYR A 83 24.81 2.28 -5.62
C TYR A 83 25.79 1.13 -5.40
N ALA A 84 25.28 -0.11 -5.26
CA ALA A 84 26.08 -1.33 -5.07
C ALA A 84 27.12 -1.27 -3.94
N ASN A 85 26.82 -0.53 -2.87
CA ASN A 85 27.58 -0.46 -1.62
C ASN A 85 26.64 -0.66 -0.42
N ASN A 86 27.18 -0.91 0.77
CA ASN A 86 26.40 -1.07 2.01
C ASN A 86 26.49 0.19 2.91
N ASP A 87 26.76 1.34 2.31
CA ASP A 87 27.10 2.58 3.00
C ASP A 87 25.85 3.37 3.38
N ALA A 88 24.89 2.70 4.02
CA ALA A 88 23.74 3.37 4.60
C ALA A 88 23.20 2.67 5.85
N ILE A 89 22.78 3.50 6.80
CA ILE A 89 22.02 3.10 7.98
C ILE A 89 20.65 3.77 7.94
N GLY A 90 19.67 3.22 8.65
CA GLY A 90 18.32 3.73 8.55
C GLY A 90 17.42 3.24 9.65
N PHE A 91 16.20 3.75 9.62
CA PHE A 91 15.13 3.21 10.45
C PHE A 91 13.77 3.30 9.77
N ALA A 92 12.83 2.53 10.28
CA ALA A 92 11.41 2.67 10.00
C ALA A 92 10.65 2.56 11.32
N GLN A 93 9.80 3.53 11.61
CA GLN A 93 8.97 3.55 12.80
C GLN A 93 7.57 4.02 12.47
N GLY A 94 6.59 3.55 13.23
CA GLY A 94 5.23 3.95 12.97
C GLY A 94 4.22 3.32 13.92
N ILE A 95 2.98 3.74 13.71
CA ILE A 95 1.81 3.23 14.41
C ILE A 95 0.73 2.98 13.37
N ASP A 96 0.18 1.77 13.38
CA ASP A 96 -0.95 1.36 12.58
C ASP A 96 -2.15 1.06 13.48
N VAL A 97 -3.29 1.62 13.12
CA VAL A 97 -4.58 1.40 13.79
C VAL A 97 -5.54 0.82 12.78
N ARG A 98 -6.21 -0.28 13.11
CA ARG A 98 -7.24 -0.91 12.29
C ARG A 98 -8.45 -1.26 13.13
N LEU A 99 -9.61 -0.75 12.74
CA LEU A 99 -10.90 -1.12 13.29
C LEU A 99 -11.62 -2.01 12.29
N ASN A 100 -11.92 -3.24 12.69
CA ASN A 100 -12.70 -4.18 11.92
C ASN A 100 -14.09 -4.34 12.50
N GLY A 101 -15.09 -4.51 11.64
CA GLY A 101 -16.47 -4.78 12.02
C GLY A 101 -17.18 -5.65 10.98
N GLU A 102 -18.04 -6.54 11.45
CA GLU A 102 -18.84 -7.42 10.60
C GLU A 102 -20.21 -6.78 10.39
N PHE A 103 -20.41 -6.15 9.24
CA PHE A 103 -21.70 -5.51 8.89
C PHE A 103 -22.64 -6.48 8.18
N ILE A 104 -22.07 -7.44 7.45
CA ILE A 104 -22.74 -8.58 6.85
C ILE A 104 -22.14 -9.84 7.48
N PRO A 105 -22.95 -10.83 7.91
CA PRO A 105 -22.45 -12.12 8.36
C PRO A 105 -21.47 -12.74 7.36
N GLY A 106 -20.26 -13.06 7.81
CA GLY A 106 -19.19 -13.63 6.99
C GLY A 106 -18.40 -12.64 6.13
N SER A 107 -18.62 -11.32 6.24
CA SER A 107 -17.83 -10.30 5.53
C SER A 107 -17.38 -9.16 6.45
N GLU A 108 -16.05 -9.02 6.58
CA GLU A 108 -15.42 -7.96 7.36
C GLU A 108 -15.37 -6.64 6.57
N SER A 109 -15.79 -5.55 7.21
CA SER A 109 -15.47 -4.18 6.82
C SER A 109 -14.39 -3.64 7.75
N TRP A 110 -13.54 -2.75 7.25
CA TRP A 110 -12.47 -2.17 8.06
C TRP A 110 -12.17 -0.72 7.74
N PHE A 111 -11.70 -0.03 8.76
CA PHE A 111 -11.05 1.26 8.67
C PHE A 111 -9.62 1.09 9.19
N SER A 112 -8.62 1.57 8.45
CA SER A 112 -7.23 1.59 8.91
C SER A 112 -6.59 2.96 8.72
N LEU A 113 -5.74 3.34 9.68
CA LEU A 113 -4.92 4.55 9.68
C LEU A 113 -3.50 4.16 10.08
N GLY A 114 -2.54 4.48 9.22
CA GLY A 114 -1.11 4.27 9.48
C GLY A 114 -0.36 5.58 9.49
N VAL A 115 0.57 5.73 10.43
CA VAL A 115 1.57 6.80 10.44
C VAL A 115 2.95 6.17 10.40
N LEU A 116 3.72 6.50 9.36
CA LEU A 116 5.05 5.97 9.10
C LEU A 116 6.07 7.12 9.08
N GLN A 117 7.25 6.85 9.63
CA GLN A 117 8.45 7.62 9.37
C GLN A 117 9.58 6.65 9.06
N THR A 118 10.15 6.75 7.87
CA THR A 118 11.34 5.99 7.48
C THR A 118 12.38 6.89 6.84
N GLN A 119 13.59 6.83 7.39
CA GLN A 119 14.72 7.63 6.96
C GLN A 119 15.96 6.75 6.84
N GLU A 120 16.90 7.20 6.04
CA GLU A 120 18.23 6.62 5.92
C GLU A 120 19.28 7.72 5.82
N ASP A 121 20.47 7.42 6.31
CA ASP A 121 21.67 8.24 6.29
C ASP A 121 22.69 7.53 5.38
N LEU A 122 23.25 8.27 4.42
CA LEU A 122 24.16 7.75 3.41
C LEU A 122 25.59 8.11 3.81
N GLY A 123 26.45 7.11 4.03
CA GLY A 123 27.83 7.31 4.49
C GLY A 123 28.77 7.99 3.48
N PHE A 124 28.28 8.36 2.31
CA PHE A 124 29.03 8.99 1.21
C PHE A 124 28.41 10.32 0.75
N ASP A 125 27.50 10.89 1.52
CA ASP A 125 27.08 12.28 1.37
C ASP A 125 27.32 13.09 2.66
N GLU A 126 27.10 14.41 2.60
CA GLU A 126 27.27 15.32 3.74
C GLU A 126 25.96 15.58 4.49
N ARG A 127 24.90 14.80 4.21
CA ARG A 127 23.57 15.00 4.79
C ARG A 127 23.35 14.04 5.94
N ASP A 128 22.45 14.43 6.83
CA ASP A 128 21.93 13.54 7.87
C ASP A 128 20.74 12.73 7.30
N PHE A 129 20.04 11.99 8.16
CA PHE A 129 18.86 11.20 7.82
C PHE A 129 17.87 11.89 6.86
N ILE A 130 17.82 11.42 5.62
CA ILE A 130 16.84 11.83 4.60
C ILE A 130 15.68 10.83 4.53
N ARG A 131 14.50 11.30 4.12
CA ARG A 131 13.33 10.43 3.91
C ARG A 131 13.67 9.37 2.86
N ARG A 132 13.32 8.11 3.13
CA ARG A 132 13.47 7.06 2.11
C ARG A 132 12.43 7.25 1.00
N PRO A 133 12.67 6.77 -0.23
CA PRO A 133 11.68 6.85 -1.31
C PRO A 133 10.34 6.17 -0.99
N THR A 134 10.31 5.31 0.03
CA THR A 134 9.12 4.59 0.53
C THR A 134 8.44 5.29 1.72
N ASP A 135 8.88 6.49 2.12
CA ASP A 135 8.35 7.21 3.28
C ASP A 135 6.99 7.86 3.00
N GLN A 136 5.93 7.04 2.99
CA GLN A 136 4.55 7.49 2.91
C GLN A 136 3.99 7.76 4.30
N ARG A 137 4.08 9.00 4.77
CA ARG A 137 3.88 9.38 6.17
C ARG A 137 2.53 9.03 6.76
N VAL A 138 1.44 9.25 6.03
CA VAL A 138 0.09 8.94 6.49
C VAL A 138 -0.62 8.14 5.42
N THR A 139 -1.22 7.02 5.81
CA THR A 139 -2.06 6.18 4.95
C THR A 139 -3.39 5.92 5.64
N THR A 140 -4.47 5.90 4.88
CA THR A 140 -5.81 5.55 5.36
C THR A 140 -6.50 4.68 4.34
N SER A 141 -7.14 3.61 4.80
CA SER A 141 -7.89 2.70 3.95
C SER A 141 -9.22 2.37 4.61
N ILE A 142 -10.29 2.41 3.82
CA ILE A 142 -11.65 2.10 4.25
C ILE A 142 -12.18 1.08 3.27
N PHE A 143 -12.59 -0.07 3.79
CA PHE A 143 -13.38 -1.02 3.04
C PHE A 143 -14.69 -1.23 3.77
N PHE A 144 -15.78 -0.97 3.07
CA PHE A 144 -17.13 -1.14 3.59
C PHE A 144 -17.93 -2.00 2.63
N ARG A 145 -18.66 -2.97 3.15
CA ARG A 145 -19.59 -3.79 2.39
C ARG A 145 -20.89 -3.95 3.16
N ASP A 146 -22.01 -3.70 2.50
CA ASP A 146 -23.33 -3.89 3.09
C ASP A 146 -24.37 -4.34 2.05
N HIS A 147 -25.46 -4.93 2.55
CA HIS A 147 -26.66 -5.16 1.77
C HIS A 147 -27.47 -3.88 1.66
N VAL A 148 -28.24 -3.77 0.60
CA VAL A 148 -29.18 -2.67 0.47
C VAL A 148 -30.43 -2.95 1.32
N PRO A 149 -30.98 -1.96 2.05
CA PRO A 149 -32.05 -2.20 3.04
C PRO A 149 -33.32 -2.86 2.51
N TRP A 150 -33.58 -2.77 1.21
CA TRP A 150 -34.80 -3.30 0.58
C TRP A 150 -34.59 -4.61 -0.19
N ASP A 151 -33.35 -5.06 -0.39
CA ASP A 151 -33.06 -6.34 -1.07
C ASP A 151 -31.67 -6.88 -0.68
N GLU A 152 -31.64 -7.97 0.09
CA GLU A 152 -30.40 -8.63 0.53
C GLU A 152 -29.60 -9.25 -0.64
N ARG A 153 -30.23 -9.49 -1.79
CA ARG A 153 -29.53 -9.94 -3.00
C ARG A 153 -28.66 -8.85 -3.60
N PHE A 154 -28.93 -7.59 -3.25
CA PHE A 154 -28.17 -6.45 -3.72
C PHE A 154 -27.14 -6.03 -2.67
N GLN A 155 -25.87 -6.05 -3.06
CA GLN A 155 -24.74 -5.68 -2.22
C GLN A 155 -24.02 -4.47 -2.80
N VAL A 156 -23.56 -3.60 -1.90
CA VAL A 156 -22.71 -2.46 -2.22
C VAL A 156 -21.37 -2.65 -1.53
N ASN A 157 -20.29 -2.41 -2.25
CA ASN A 157 -18.95 -2.30 -1.69
C ASN A 157 -18.38 -0.91 -1.97
N LEU A 158 -17.64 -0.39 -1.00
CA LEU A 158 -16.93 0.88 -1.08
C LEU A 158 -15.50 0.64 -0.61
N ASN A 159 -14.54 1.06 -1.43
CA ASN A 159 -13.12 1.05 -1.10
C ASN A 159 -12.57 2.46 -1.25
N ALA A 160 -12.18 3.09 -0.15
CA ALA A 160 -11.56 4.41 -0.14
C ALA A 160 -10.13 4.32 0.37
N GLN A 161 -9.21 4.95 -0.34
CA GLN A 161 -7.79 4.98 -0.01
C GLN A 161 -7.30 6.42 -0.06
N PHE A 162 -6.51 6.78 0.93
CA PHE A 162 -5.82 8.05 1.01
C PHE A 162 -4.38 7.81 1.44
N ALA A 163 -3.44 8.53 0.85
CA ALA A 163 -2.08 8.55 1.35
C ALA A 163 -1.34 9.85 1.02
N THR A 164 -0.40 10.24 1.87
CA THR A 164 0.48 11.38 1.59
C THR A 164 1.42 11.10 0.42
N GLY A 165 1.99 12.15 -0.17
CA GLY A 165 2.96 12.01 -1.24
C GLY A 165 4.27 11.35 -0.81
N LEU A 166 4.84 10.55 -1.71
CA LEU A 166 6.16 9.97 -1.55
C LEU A 166 7.26 10.99 -1.85
N PRO A 167 8.43 10.89 -1.20
CA PRO A 167 9.62 11.63 -1.61
C PRO A 167 10.09 11.19 -2.99
N PHE A 168 10.58 12.14 -3.79
CA PHE A 168 11.21 11.87 -5.08
C PHE A 168 12.28 12.92 -5.38
N GLY A 169 13.16 12.63 -6.35
CA GLY A 169 14.25 13.52 -6.74
C GLY A 169 14.76 13.20 -8.14
N PRO A 170 15.55 14.10 -8.74
CA PRO A 170 16.17 13.87 -10.03
C PRO A 170 17.14 12.68 -9.97
N PRO A 171 17.19 11.84 -11.02
CA PRO A 171 18.12 10.72 -11.07
C PRO A 171 19.55 11.22 -11.22
N ARG A 172 20.51 10.47 -10.66
CA ARG A 172 21.95 10.77 -10.71
C ARG A 172 22.34 12.11 -10.08
N ASP A 173 21.47 12.65 -9.24
CA ASP A 173 21.70 13.87 -8.49
C ASP A 173 21.59 13.52 -7.01
N LEU A 174 22.73 13.19 -6.41
CA LEU A 174 22.79 12.78 -5.01
C LEU A 174 22.36 13.92 -4.09
N GLU A 175 22.74 15.17 -4.39
CA GLU A 175 22.44 16.35 -3.59
C GLU A 175 20.92 16.60 -3.48
N ASN A 176 20.20 16.41 -4.58
CA ASN A 176 18.74 16.58 -4.64
C ASN A 176 17.95 15.27 -4.47
N ARG A 177 18.59 14.19 -4.05
CA ARG A 177 17.92 12.91 -3.77
C ARG A 177 16.77 13.11 -2.78
N ASN A 178 15.56 12.70 -3.17
CA ASN A 178 14.33 12.78 -2.36
C ASN A 178 13.97 14.21 -1.88
N ALA A 179 14.44 15.25 -2.56
CA ALA A 179 14.20 16.64 -2.18
C ALA A 179 12.74 17.10 -2.39
N PHE A 180 11.99 16.45 -3.28
CA PHE A 180 10.60 16.81 -3.59
C PHE A 180 9.61 15.83 -2.95
N THR A 181 8.36 16.24 -2.80
CA THR A 181 7.26 15.39 -2.33
C THR A 181 6.15 15.38 -3.37
N ALA A 182 5.72 14.18 -3.77
CA ALA A 182 4.66 14.00 -4.74
C ALA A 182 3.31 14.53 -4.23
N ALA A 183 2.32 14.62 -5.12
CA ALA A 183 0.95 14.89 -4.70
C ALA A 183 0.42 13.74 -3.83
N TRP A 184 -0.54 14.06 -2.97
CA TRP A 184 -1.31 13.06 -2.22
C TRP A 184 -2.04 12.07 -3.14
N TYR A 185 -2.11 10.81 -2.70
CA TYR A 185 -2.91 9.77 -3.33
C TYR A 185 -4.31 9.76 -2.74
N ARG A 186 -5.33 9.69 -3.60
CA ARG A 186 -6.73 9.52 -3.19
C ARG A 186 -7.51 8.72 -4.22
N ARG A 187 -8.22 7.69 -3.76
CA ARG A 187 -9.01 6.82 -4.63
C ARG A 187 -10.26 6.36 -3.89
N VAL A 188 -11.38 6.38 -4.60
CA VAL A 188 -12.64 5.81 -4.12
C VAL A 188 -13.16 4.92 -5.23
N ASP A 189 -13.39 3.66 -4.93
CA ASP A 189 -14.02 2.68 -5.81
C ASP A 189 -15.37 2.29 -5.17
N VAL A 190 -16.40 2.16 -6.00
CA VAL A 190 -17.72 1.69 -5.57
C VAL A 190 -18.13 0.55 -6.48
N GLY A 191 -18.53 -0.57 -5.89
CA GLY A 191 -19.02 -1.74 -6.60
C GLY A 191 -20.43 -2.11 -6.17
N PHE A 192 -21.21 -2.54 -7.15
CA PHE A 192 -22.57 -3.03 -6.98
C PHE A 192 -22.60 -4.47 -7.45
N SER A 193 -23.24 -5.35 -6.68
CA SER A 193 -23.50 -6.71 -7.13
C SER A 193 -24.91 -7.16 -6.80
N TYR A 194 -25.49 -7.94 -7.69
CA TYR A 194 -26.81 -8.52 -7.55
C TYR A 194 -26.75 -10.02 -7.79
N ILE A 195 -27.26 -10.79 -6.84
CA ILE A 195 -27.28 -12.26 -6.89
C ILE A 195 -28.70 -12.74 -7.17
N LEU A 196 -28.87 -13.41 -8.30
CA LEU A 196 -30.07 -14.16 -8.63
C LEU A 196 -29.83 -15.63 -8.30
N ASP A 197 -30.39 -16.09 -7.19
CA ASP A 197 -30.39 -17.49 -6.81
C ASP A 197 -31.65 -18.16 -7.37
N LEU A 198 -31.48 -18.89 -8.47
CA LEU A 198 -32.59 -19.52 -9.19
C LEU A 198 -33.03 -20.81 -8.49
N GLU A 199 -32.08 -21.50 -7.87
CA GLU A 199 -32.33 -22.72 -7.09
C GLU A 199 -33.16 -22.40 -5.83
N ALA A 200 -32.83 -21.32 -5.12
CA ALA A 200 -33.59 -20.89 -3.94
C ALA A 200 -34.97 -20.28 -4.27
N ASP A 201 -35.13 -19.68 -5.46
CA ASP A 201 -36.37 -19.02 -5.89
C ASP A 201 -37.38 -19.98 -6.58
N ASP A 202 -37.11 -21.30 -6.62
CA ASP A 202 -37.86 -22.31 -7.41
C ASP A 202 -38.04 -21.91 -8.89
N ARG A 203 -37.04 -21.21 -9.45
CA ARG A 203 -37.05 -20.73 -10.83
C ARG A 203 -36.08 -21.55 -11.66
N GLU A 204 -36.54 -22.06 -12.79
CA GLU A 204 -35.66 -22.75 -13.74
C GLU A 204 -35.29 -21.84 -14.91
N LEU A 205 -33.98 -21.65 -15.11
CA LEU A 205 -33.45 -21.05 -16.33
C LEU A 205 -32.61 -22.10 -17.07
N PHE A 206 -33.11 -22.56 -18.20
CA PHE A 206 -32.51 -23.65 -19.01
C PHE A 206 -32.30 -24.98 -18.27
N GLY A 207 -32.90 -25.17 -17.09
CA GLY A 207 -32.80 -26.41 -16.28
C GLY A 207 -31.40 -26.76 -15.76
N VAL A 208 -30.43 -25.87 -15.94
CA VAL A 208 -29.03 -26.11 -15.57
C VAL A 208 -28.44 -24.96 -14.76
N VAL A 209 -28.98 -23.74 -14.85
CA VAL A 209 -28.40 -22.58 -14.18
C VAL A 209 -28.91 -22.50 -12.73
N ARG A 210 -27.99 -22.54 -11.77
CA ARG A 210 -28.28 -22.42 -10.33
C ARG A 210 -28.30 -20.99 -9.83
N SER A 211 -27.32 -20.18 -10.27
CA SER A 211 -27.25 -18.77 -9.84
C SER A 211 -26.57 -17.87 -10.87
N ILE A 212 -27.00 -16.62 -10.95
CA ILE A 212 -26.38 -15.58 -11.78
C ILE A 212 -25.95 -14.42 -10.88
N TRP A 213 -24.67 -14.06 -10.95
CA TRP A 213 -24.10 -12.95 -10.21
C TRP A 213 -23.76 -11.84 -11.18
N LEU A 214 -24.44 -10.72 -11.04
CA LEU A 214 -24.19 -9.52 -11.83
C LEU A 214 -23.38 -8.55 -10.99
N GLY A 215 -22.35 -7.95 -11.57
CA GLY A 215 -21.49 -6.97 -10.93
C GLY A 215 -21.28 -5.75 -11.82
N ALA A 216 -21.31 -4.56 -11.22
CA ALA A 216 -21.01 -3.29 -11.87
C ALA A 216 -20.15 -2.46 -10.91
N ASP A 217 -18.92 -2.13 -11.30
CA ASP A 217 -18.01 -1.34 -10.48
C ASP A 217 -17.65 -0.03 -11.18
N VAL A 218 -17.57 1.04 -10.39
CA VAL A 218 -16.99 2.33 -10.78
C VAL A 218 -15.67 2.49 -10.02
N LEU A 219 -14.57 2.27 -10.73
CA LEU A 219 -13.21 2.45 -10.21
C LEU A 219 -12.79 3.91 -10.39
N ASN A 220 -12.06 4.44 -9.41
CA ASN A 220 -11.65 5.84 -9.32
C ASN A 220 -12.86 6.79 -9.54
N LEU A 221 -13.90 6.63 -8.73
CA LEU A 221 -15.13 7.41 -8.75
C LEU A 221 -14.84 8.91 -8.74
N LEU A 222 -13.84 9.37 -7.99
CA LEU A 222 -13.46 10.78 -7.93
C LEU A 222 -12.81 11.30 -9.23
N GLY A 223 -12.34 10.42 -10.11
CA GLY A 223 -11.56 10.80 -11.30
C GLY A 223 -10.25 11.50 -10.92
N ALA A 224 -9.69 11.18 -9.75
CA ALA A 224 -8.47 11.82 -9.26
C ALA A 224 -7.25 11.33 -10.08
N SER A 225 -6.40 12.28 -10.48
CA SER A 225 -5.08 11.96 -11.04
C SER A 225 -4.16 11.57 -9.90
N ASN A 226 -3.70 10.32 -9.90
CA ASN A 226 -2.81 9.78 -8.86
C ASN A 226 -1.44 9.51 -9.48
N ASP A 227 -0.49 10.40 -9.22
CA ASP A 227 0.88 10.32 -9.74
C ASP A 227 1.67 9.27 -8.97
N ILE A 228 2.18 8.25 -9.67
CA ILE A 228 2.94 7.14 -9.06
C ILE A 228 4.44 7.19 -9.35
N SER A 229 4.83 7.90 -10.40
CA SER A 229 6.22 8.07 -10.79
C SER A 229 6.39 9.37 -11.57
N PHE A 230 7.64 9.82 -11.71
CA PHE A 230 7.99 11.00 -12.48
C PHE A 230 9.00 10.62 -13.55
N LEU A 231 8.74 11.02 -14.80
CA LEU A 231 9.69 10.92 -15.89
C LEU A 231 10.56 12.17 -15.89
N TRP A 232 11.87 12.00 -15.84
CA TRP A 232 12.84 13.09 -15.86
C TRP A 232 13.35 13.32 -17.28
N ILE A 233 13.07 14.50 -17.82
CA ILE A 233 13.43 14.89 -19.18
C ILE A 233 14.42 16.06 -19.13
N PRO A 234 15.63 15.91 -19.68
CA PRO A 234 16.58 17.02 -19.82
C PRO A 234 16.17 17.97 -20.96
N ASP A 235 16.35 19.27 -20.76
CA ASP A 235 16.40 20.23 -21.86
C ASP A 235 17.81 20.37 -22.46
N PHE A 236 17.95 21.21 -23.49
CA PHE A 236 19.23 21.47 -24.15
C PHE A 236 20.28 22.12 -23.24
N SER A 237 19.86 22.74 -22.13
CA SER A 237 20.75 23.33 -21.13
C SER A 237 21.14 22.35 -20.01
N GLY A 238 20.64 21.11 -20.06
CA GLY A 238 20.88 20.08 -19.05
C GLY A 238 19.95 20.17 -17.84
N ARG A 239 18.96 21.07 -17.84
CA ARG A 239 17.97 21.18 -16.76
C ARG A 239 16.97 20.03 -16.85
N GLN A 240 16.75 19.35 -15.73
CA GLN A 240 15.83 18.23 -15.61
C GLN A 240 14.42 18.71 -15.28
N PHE A 241 13.41 18.21 -15.99
CA PHE A 241 11.99 18.44 -15.74
C PHE A 241 11.30 17.15 -15.34
N ALA A 242 10.59 17.19 -14.21
CA ALA A 242 9.77 16.07 -13.74
C ALA A 242 8.39 16.12 -14.42
N VAL A 243 8.10 15.14 -15.27
CA VAL A 243 6.79 14.94 -15.89
C VAL A 243 6.05 13.85 -15.11
N PRO A 244 4.91 14.16 -14.47
CA PRO A 244 4.17 13.16 -13.69
C PRO A 244 3.61 12.06 -14.59
N ASN A 245 3.66 10.83 -14.10
CA ASN A 245 3.01 9.67 -14.69
C ASN A 245 1.91 9.18 -13.76
N SER A 246 0.67 9.43 -14.16
CA SER A 246 -0.51 9.17 -13.35
C SER A 246 -1.16 7.82 -13.68
N LEU A 247 -1.80 7.22 -12.68
CA LEU A 247 -2.66 6.05 -12.87
C LEU A 247 -3.88 6.37 -13.74
N THR A 248 -4.53 5.30 -14.19
CA THR A 248 -5.77 5.38 -14.96
C THR A 248 -6.84 6.21 -14.25
N GLN A 249 -7.57 6.99 -15.05
CA GLN A 249 -8.75 7.73 -14.62
C GLN A 249 -9.92 6.78 -14.35
N ARG A 250 -11.12 7.36 -14.16
CA ARG A 250 -12.34 6.59 -13.87
C ARG A 250 -12.56 5.47 -14.89
N PHE A 251 -12.85 4.28 -14.40
CA PHE A 251 -13.09 3.09 -15.21
C PHE A 251 -14.36 2.38 -14.77
N PHE A 252 -15.14 1.89 -15.73
CA PHE A 252 -16.38 1.12 -15.48
C PHE A 252 -16.12 -0.35 -15.76
N ASN A 253 -16.45 -1.20 -14.81
CA ASN A 253 -16.28 -2.64 -14.93
C ASN A 253 -17.65 -3.34 -14.81
N PHE A 254 -17.92 -4.29 -15.70
CA PHE A 254 -19.13 -5.11 -15.65
C PHE A 254 -18.73 -6.59 -15.66
N ARG A 255 -19.35 -7.38 -14.78
CA ARG A 255 -19.08 -8.81 -14.65
C ARG A 255 -20.39 -9.58 -14.53
N ALA A 256 -20.46 -10.73 -15.19
CA ALA A 256 -21.51 -11.72 -14.97
C ALA A 256 -20.83 -13.07 -14.67
N ILE A 257 -21.24 -13.74 -13.58
CA ILE A 257 -20.81 -15.10 -13.25
C ILE A 257 -22.04 -15.98 -13.23
N VAL A 258 -22.01 -17.05 -14.01
CA VAL A 258 -23.10 -18.03 -14.08
C VAL A 258 -22.62 -19.32 -13.42
N ARG A 259 -23.36 -19.77 -12.41
CA ARG A 259 -23.17 -21.09 -11.79
C ARG A 259 -24.19 -22.05 -12.36
N ILE A 260 -23.71 -23.20 -12.80
CA ILE A 260 -24.46 -24.33 -13.35
C ILE A 260 -24.39 -25.50 -12.35
#